data_AF-A0ABD3TZU2-F1
#
_entry.id   AF-A0ABD3TZU2-F1
#
_cell.length_a   1.000
_cell.length_b   1.000
_cell.length_c   1.000
_cell.angle_alpha   90.00
_cell.angle_beta   90.00
_cell.angle_gamma   90.00
#
_symmetry.space_group_name_H-M   'P 1'
#
loop_
_entity.id
_entity.type
_entity.pdbx_description
1 polymer ?
#
loop_
_entity_poly.entity_id
_entity_poly.type
_entity_poly.pdbx_seq_one_letter_code
_entity_poly.pdbx_strand_id
1 'polypeptide(L)' 'LFWTAPEQLRRILTHNHARGSTTGDIFSFGIILKELVCSEEPFATENVMLTPK' A
#
# COMPACT_ATOMS: atom_id res chain seq x y z
N LEU A 1 -4.93 -2.49 -5.29
CA LEU A 1 -5.00 -2.05 -3.87
C LEU A 1 -3.65 -1.63 -3.31
N PHE A 2 -2.54 -2.26 -3.69
CA PHE A 2 -1.23 -2.02 -3.07
C PHE A 2 -0.77 -0.55 -3.12
N TRP A 3 -1.02 0.16 -4.21
CA TRP A 3 -0.68 1.59 -4.31
C TRP A 3 -1.71 2.53 -3.67
N THR A 4 -2.79 2.00 -3.09
CA THR A 4 -3.87 2.82 -2.54
C THR A 4 -3.52 3.23 -1.11
N ALA A 5 -3.64 4.52 -0.82
CA ALA A 5 -3.32 5.04 0.49
C ALA A 5 -4.28 4.50 1.58
N PRO A 6 -3.80 4.30 2.82
CA PRO A 6 -4.60 3.66 3.86
C PRO A 6 -5.87 4.42 4.24
N GLU A 7 -5.89 5.75 4.10
CA GLU A 7 -7.09 6.57 4.29
C GLU A 7 -8.13 6.37 3.18
N GLN A 8 -7.68 6.12 1.95
CA GLN A 8 -8.55 5.80 0.81
C GLN A 8 -9.10 4.39 0.95
N LEU A 9 -8.28 3.42 1.34
CA LEU A 9 -8.71 2.04 1.62
C LEU A 9 -9.79 1.99 2.71
N ARG A 10 -9.61 2.71 3.81
CA ARG A 10 -10.62 2.82 4.88
C ARG A 10 -11.95 3.37 4.39
N ARG A 11 -11.93 4.31 3.43
CA ARG A 11 -13.16 4.85 2.82
C ARG A 11 -13.86 3.82 1.94
N ILE A 12 -13.11 3.07 1.13
CA ILE A 12 -13.65 1.97 0.32
C ILE A 12 -14.37 0.95 1.22
N LEU A 13 -13.72 0.54 2.31
CA LEU A 13 -14.26 -0.46 3.24
C LEU A 13 -15.52 0.01 4.00
N THR A 14 -15.73 1.32 4.11
CA THR A 14 -16.91 1.89 4.78
C THR A 14 -18.04 2.21 3.80
N HIS A 15 -18.03 1.62 2.59
CA HIS A 15 -19.00 1.87 1.51
C HIS A 15 -19.14 3.34 1.10
N ASN A 16 -18.14 4.17 1.40
CA ASN A 16 -18.08 5.54 0.93
C ASN A 16 -17.29 5.59 -0.39
N HIS A 17 -17.66 6.49 -1.30
CA HIS A 17 -16.85 6.75 -2.48
C HIS A 17 -15.46 7.25 -2.05
N ALA A 18 -14.43 6.46 -2.33
CA ALA A 18 -13.06 6.88 -2.14
C ALA A 18 -12.73 7.99 -3.14
N ARG A 19 -12.63 9.22 -2.64
CA ARG A 19 -12.19 10.37 -3.42
C ARG A 19 -10.66 10.39 -3.46
N GLY A 20 -10.11 10.64 -4.64
CA GLY A 20 -8.68 10.96 -4.80
C GLY A 20 -8.26 12.13 -3.92
N SER A 21 -6.99 12.14 -3.54
CA SER A 21 -6.40 13.18 -2.68
C SER A 21 -4.92 13.28 -2.96
N THR A 22 -4.36 14.49 -2.90
CA THR A 22 -2.93 14.73 -3.10
C THR A 22 -2.06 13.91 -2.15
N THR A 23 -2.48 13.71 -0.91
CA THR A 23 -1.75 12.85 0.05
C THR A 23 -1.73 11.39 -0.39
N GLY A 24 -2.84 10.93 -0.98
CA GLY A 24 -2.94 9.61 -1.57
C GLY A 24 -2.02 9.43 -2.77
N ASP A 25 -1.94 10.43 -3.65
CA ASP A 25 -1.04 10.41 -4.81
C ASP A 25 0.44 10.36 -4.38
N ILE A 26 0.81 11.11 -3.33
CA ILE A 26 2.17 11.08 -2.73
C ILE A 26 2.49 9.69 -2.17
N PHE A 27 1.52 9.07 -1.48
CA PHE A 27 1.68 7.71 -0.98
C PHE A 27 1.90 6.71 -2.13
N SER A 28 1.05 6.74 -3.15
CA SER A 28 1.15 5.88 -4.34
C SER A 28 2.51 6.03 -5.02
N PHE A 29 2.99 7.26 -5.17
CA PHE A 29 4.31 7.54 -5.72
C PHE A 29 5.44 6.95 -4.88
N GLY A 30 5.36 7.04 -3.55
CA GLY A 30 6.35 6.42 -2.66
C GLY A 30 6.45 4.90 -2.81
N ILE A 31 5.31 4.22 -2.96
CA ILE A 31 5.28 2.77 -3.22
C ILE A 31 5.93 2.43 -4.56
N ILE A 32 5.58 3.16 -5.63
CA ILE A 32 6.18 2.97 -6.96
C ILE A 32 7.69 3.21 -6.93
N LEU A 33 8.16 4.25 -6.25
CA LEU A 33 9.58 4.50 -6.09
C LEU A 33 10.29 3.36 -5.36
N LYS A 34 9.69 2.82 -4.29
CA LYS A 34 10.23 1.64 -3.58
C LYS A 34 10.37 0.46 -4.54
N GLU A 35 9.34 0.16 -5.33
CA GLU A 35 9.37 -0.95 -6.28
C GLU A 35 10.48 -0.78 -7.31
N LEU A 36 10.67 0.43 -7.84
CA LEU A 36 11.72 0.73 -8.81
C LEU A 36 13.12 0.61 -8.22
N VAL A 37 13.34 1.15 -7.02
CA VAL A 37 14.66 1.17 -6.37
C VAL A 37 15.05 -0.21 -5.85
N CYS A 38 14.11 -0.93 -5.25
CA CYS A 38 14.36 -2.25 -4.67
C CYS A 38 14.17 -3.40 -5.66
N SER A 39 13.54 -3.17 -6.82
CA SER A 39 13.13 -4.23 -7.76
C SER A 39 12.34 -5.35 -7.09
N GLU A 40 11.49 -4.98 -6.13
CA GLU A 40 10.70 -5.89 -5.29
C GLU A 40 9.23 -5.46 -5.32
N GLU A 41 8.34 -6.43 -5.24
CA GLU A 41 6.90 -6.19 -5.13
C GLU A 41 6.52 -5.33 -3.90
N PRO A 42 5.41 -4.59 -3.99
CA PRO A 42 4.92 -3.77 -2.89
C PRO A 42 4.35 -4.69 -1.81
N PHE A 43 4.77 -4.48 -0.56
CA PHE A 43 4.41 -5.33 0.59
C PHE A 43 4.78 -6.81 0.42
N ALA A 44 5.91 -7.09 -0.26
CA ALA A 44 6.51 -8.42 -0.27
C ALA A 44 6.57 -8.95 1.16
N THR A 45 5.67 -9.89 1.46
CA THR A 45 5.63 -10.51 2.77
C THR A 45 6.76 -11.51 2.68
N GLU A 46 7.89 -11.24 3.34
CA GLU A 46 8.77 -12.35 3.68
C GLU A 46 7.84 -13.39 4.32
N ASN A 47 7.84 -14.62 3.81
CA ASN A 47 7.28 -15.74 4.54
C ASN A 47 8.14 -15.88 5.80
N VAL A 48 7.90 -14.99 6.77
CA VAL A 48 8.40 -15.09 8.12
C VAL A 48 7.70 -16.33 8.63
N MET A 49 8.38 -17.46 8.42
CA MET A 49 8.05 -18.72 9.02
C MET A 49 8.10 -18.41 10.51
N LEU A 50 6.92 -18.11 11.08
CA LEU A 50 6.73 -17.95 12.51
C LEU A 50 6.99 -19.32 13.13
N THR A 51 8.25 -19.70 13.25
CA THR A 51 8.63 -20.86 14.03
C THR A 51 8.36 -20.50 15.48
N PRO A 52 7.43 -21.20 16.16
CA PRO A 52 7.27 -21.00 17.59
C PRO A 52 8.57 -21.41 18.28
N LYS A 53 9.08 -20.54 19.16
CA LYS A 53 10.19 -20.84 20.08
C LYS A 53 9.74 -21.78 21.20
#